data_AF-A0AAV0APY5-F1
#
_entry.id   AF-A0AAV0APY5-F1
#
_cell.length_a   1.000
_cell.length_b   1.000
_cell.length_c   1.000
_cell.angle_alpha   90.00
_cell.angle_beta   90.00
_cell.angle_gamma   90.00
#
_symmetry.space_group_name_H-M   'P 1'
#
loop_
_entity.id
_entity.type
_entity.pdbx_description
1 polymer ?
#
loop_
_entity_poly.entity_id
_entity_poly.type
_entity_poly.pdbx_seq_one_letter_code
_entity_poly.pdbx_strand_id
1 'polypeptide(L)'
;MDDSEASWSSEYSDSLKNNISDAFSEPSTEDFHHPGFHLRKIRKMYNHIRQVLGLCDVDLPSRKTVQSAKSQLLKKTHCKEKMSVSIMGNPITTVIIQVLLTQCSHKVARGGLASKSLNFFSGDIYKFSQSAKWLHQHPRDLRVQMINVGDKSYYIYEPAQLKDGNVVVPIYFYIKGGIMFAKVCKLNVFVLSSSEVQISIFGDLDFYASDLKEIMAQDFLKPYIEIKAHDGRLLADKCRNILLENSEEIHLPNEWRIKAQGKMIRHIPLNIYSDDTSGNLSKQWNKHISICMTLSGLSPLYSNQEYNTMFVATSNIASALELCAPVIEELNTLSSTGFWAYDSSLNEDVLVMPVVLLFMGDSPIHAEISSSMHPNVSLQPCRICCLKADSKKEKATANYVQRFIGHNSKGFQAYQLIKRMN
;
A
#
# COMPACT_ATOMS: atom_id res chain seq x y z
N MET A 1 20.98 32.46 -65.97
CA MET A 1 19.86 32.46 -65.01
C MET A 1 19.42 31.01 -64.92
N ASP A 2 19.83 30.22 -63.95
CA ASP A 2 20.33 30.59 -62.62
C ASP A 2 21.32 29.54 -62.10
N ASP A 3 22.57 29.97 -61.86
CA ASP A 3 23.59 29.22 -61.12
C ASP A 3 23.38 29.31 -59.59
N SER A 4 22.17 29.67 -59.14
CA SER A 4 21.84 29.92 -57.74
C SER A 4 21.24 28.72 -57.00
N GLU A 5 20.83 27.63 -57.69
CA GLU A 5 20.29 26.44 -57.01
C GLU A 5 21.37 25.50 -56.46
N ALA A 6 22.58 25.51 -57.02
CA ALA A 6 23.66 24.63 -56.58
C ALA A 6 24.31 25.08 -55.25
N SER A 7 24.40 26.39 -54.98
CA SER A 7 25.06 26.90 -53.77
C SER A 7 24.21 26.71 -52.50
N TRP A 8 22.88 26.83 -52.62
CA TRP A 8 21.94 26.67 -51.50
C TRP A 8 21.90 25.24 -50.94
N SER A 9 22.12 24.22 -51.78
CA SER A 9 22.15 22.82 -51.33
C SER A 9 23.42 22.47 -50.55
N SER A 10 24.56 23.07 -50.91
CA SER A 10 25.86 22.78 -50.27
C SER A 10 26.00 23.47 -48.91
N GLU A 11 25.58 24.74 -48.78
CA GLU A 11 25.65 25.49 -47.51
C GLU A 11 24.68 24.92 -46.47
N TYR A 12 23.49 24.46 -46.88
CA TYR A 12 22.53 23.82 -45.97
C TYR A 12 22.98 22.41 -45.58
N SER A 13 23.57 21.64 -46.50
CA SER A 13 24.20 20.34 -46.23
C SER A 13 25.35 20.48 -45.22
N ASP A 14 26.24 21.45 -45.41
CA ASP A 14 27.44 21.61 -44.61
C ASP A 14 27.12 22.25 -43.25
N SER A 15 26.12 23.13 -43.18
CA SER A 15 25.53 23.58 -41.91
C SER A 15 24.87 22.42 -41.16
N LEU A 16 24.13 21.53 -41.83
CA LEU A 16 23.56 20.34 -41.20
C LEU A 16 24.66 19.40 -40.69
N LYS A 17 25.69 19.14 -41.50
CA LYS A 17 26.83 18.27 -41.13
C LYS A 17 27.63 18.83 -39.97
N ASN A 18 27.90 20.14 -39.94
CA ASN A 18 28.63 20.79 -38.85
C ASN A 18 27.79 20.82 -37.55
N ASN A 19 26.49 21.07 -37.64
CA ASN A 19 25.60 21.01 -36.47
C ASN A 19 25.41 19.58 -35.94
N ILE A 20 25.46 18.58 -36.83
CA ILE A 20 25.46 17.16 -36.47
C ILE A 20 26.81 16.80 -35.82
N SER A 21 27.95 17.18 -36.39
CA SER A 21 29.27 16.88 -35.80
C SER A 21 29.46 17.54 -34.42
N ASP A 22 28.97 18.76 -34.24
CA ASP A 22 29.01 19.46 -32.94
C ASP A 22 28.01 18.90 -31.90
N ALA A 23 26.99 18.17 -32.36
CA ALA A 23 26.07 17.43 -31.48
C ALA A 23 26.63 16.06 -31.07
N PHE A 24 27.56 15.50 -31.84
CA PHE A 24 28.22 14.20 -31.60
C PHE A 24 29.67 14.30 -31.09
N SER A 25 30.19 15.52 -30.88
CA SER A 25 31.50 15.72 -30.25
C SER A 25 31.47 15.28 -28.77
N GLU A 26 32.47 14.49 -28.36
CA GLU A 26 32.59 14.01 -26.99
C GLU A 26 32.69 15.20 -26.01
N PRO A 27 31.92 15.20 -24.91
CA PRO A 27 31.96 16.30 -23.94
C PRO A 27 33.30 16.35 -23.23
N SER A 28 33.82 17.56 -22.99
CA SER A 28 34.99 17.75 -22.15
C SER A 28 34.66 17.39 -20.69
N THR A 29 35.67 17.01 -19.92
CA THR A 29 35.55 16.55 -18.53
C THR A 29 34.88 17.55 -17.58
N GLU A 30 34.75 18.83 -17.95
CA GLU A 30 34.08 19.87 -17.15
C GLU A 30 32.54 19.88 -17.31
N ASP A 31 32.00 19.35 -18.41
CA ASP A 31 30.56 19.36 -18.71
C ASP A 31 29.75 18.32 -17.89
N PHE A 32 30.42 17.37 -17.25
CA PHE A 32 29.80 16.30 -16.45
C PHE A 32 29.15 16.78 -15.16
N HIS A 33 29.37 18.03 -14.74
CA HIS A 33 28.89 18.55 -13.45
C HIS A 33 27.58 19.34 -13.51
N HIS A 34 26.95 19.53 -14.68
CA HIS A 34 25.67 20.27 -14.79
C HIS A 34 24.57 19.51 -15.57
N PRO A 35 23.62 18.85 -14.87
CA PRO A 35 22.52 18.09 -15.50
C PRO A 35 21.65 18.90 -16.48
N GLY A 36 21.58 20.22 -16.27
CA GLY A 36 20.77 21.13 -17.10
C GLY A 36 21.34 21.43 -18.49
N PHE A 37 22.65 21.23 -18.72
CA PHE A 37 23.31 21.57 -19.98
C PHE A 37 23.04 20.53 -21.08
N HIS A 38 23.21 19.24 -20.77
CA HIS A 38 22.92 18.13 -21.68
C HIS A 38 21.45 18.09 -22.13
N LEU A 39 20.51 18.33 -21.21
CA LEU A 39 19.07 18.41 -21.53
C LEU A 39 18.75 19.52 -22.54
N ARG A 40 19.48 20.64 -22.53
CA ARG A 40 19.30 21.73 -23.50
C ARG A 40 19.83 21.36 -24.88
N LYS A 41 21.00 20.71 -24.97
CA LYS A 41 21.54 20.20 -26.25
C LYS A 41 20.61 19.16 -26.88
N ILE A 42 20.17 18.15 -26.11
CA ILE A 42 19.25 17.11 -26.60
C ILE A 42 17.93 17.72 -27.10
N ARG A 43 17.39 18.74 -26.42
CA ARG A 43 16.17 19.45 -26.87
C ARG A 43 16.36 20.18 -28.19
N LYS A 44 17.50 20.86 -28.37
CA LYS A 44 17.82 21.53 -29.64
C LYS A 44 17.92 20.50 -30.76
N MET A 45 18.62 19.40 -30.53
CA MET A 45 18.76 18.31 -31.50
C MET A 45 17.41 17.69 -31.86
N TYR A 46 16.57 17.37 -30.87
CA TYR A 46 15.22 16.84 -31.09
C TYR A 46 14.37 17.79 -31.93
N ASN A 47 14.44 19.10 -31.68
CA ASN A 47 13.69 20.08 -32.46
C ASN A 47 14.16 20.16 -33.92
N HIS A 48 15.47 20.03 -34.18
CA HIS A 48 15.98 19.96 -35.55
C HIS A 48 15.51 18.68 -36.26
N ILE A 49 15.64 17.53 -35.60
CA ILE A 49 15.15 16.24 -36.12
C ILE A 49 13.66 16.33 -36.45
N ARG A 50 12.86 16.91 -35.55
CA ARG A 50 11.43 17.15 -35.76
C ARG A 50 11.14 18.03 -36.96
N GLN A 51 11.92 19.10 -37.19
CA GLN A 51 11.74 19.97 -38.34
C GLN A 51 12.06 19.23 -39.66
N VAL A 52 13.19 18.51 -39.70
CA VAL A 52 13.60 17.75 -40.88
C VAL A 52 12.58 16.66 -41.21
N LEU A 53 12.15 15.88 -40.23
CA LEU A 53 11.14 14.83 -40.42
C LEU A 53 9.76 15.40 -40.77
N GLY A 54 9.45 16.61 -40.31
CA GLY A 54 8.26 17.34 -40.73
C GLY A 54 8.24 17.68 -42.23
N LEU A 55 9.42 17.86 -42.87
CA LEU A 55 9.51 17.99 -44.33
C LEU A 55 9.20 16.68 -45.07
N CYS A 56 9.26 15.54 -44.36
CA CYS A 56 8.94 14.22 -44.86
C CYS A 56 7.54 13.75 -44.41
N ASP A 57 6.64 14.67 -44.03
CA ASP A 57 5.30 14.38 -43.51
C ASP A 57 5.27 13.48 -42.25
N VAL A 58 6.36 13.45 -41.47
CA VAL A 58 6.42 12.75 -40.19
C VAL A 58 6.32 13.76 -39.05
N ASP A 59 5.12 13.88 -38.47
CA ASP A 59 4.88 14.79 -37.33
C ASP A 59 5.27 14.15 -36.00
N LEU A 60 6.44 14.54 -35.48
CA LEU A 60 6.84 14.19 -34.12
C LEU A 60 6.22 15.16 -33.10
N PRO A 61 5.81 14.70 -31.91
CA PRO A 61 5.14 15.56 -30.93
C PRO A 61 6.10 16.59 -30.31
N SER A 62 5.67 17.85 -30.22
CA SER A 62 6.42 18.85 -29.45
C SER A 62 6.34 18.58 -27.95
N ARG A 63 7.28 19.12 -27.16
CA ARG A 63 7.16 19.13 -25.69
C ARG A 63 5.84 19.73 -25.22
N LYS A 64 5.38 20.82 -25.85
CA LYS A 64 4.08 21.45 -25.53
C LYS A 64 2.93 20.52 -25.85
N THR A 65 3.03 19.74 -26.93
CA THR A 65 2.03 18.73 -27.32
C THR A 65 1.93 17.65 -26.26
N VAL A 66 3.08 17.09 -25.82
CA VAL A 66 3.12 16.08 -24.76
C VAL A 66 2.58 16.63 -23.43
N GLN A 67 2.96 17.85 -23.05
CA GLN A 67 2.46 18.50 -21.83
C GLN A 67 0.95 18.77 -21.91
N SER A 68 0.46 19.23 -23.06
CA SER A 68 -0.98 19.45 -23.28
C SER A 68 -1.75 18.13 -23.22
N ALA A 69 -1.27 17.08 -23.87
CA ALA A 69 -1.88 15.75 -23.82
C ALA A 69 -1.92 15.21 -22.38
N LYS A 70 -0.83 15.35 -21.63
CA LYS A 70 -0.76 15.00 -20.20
C LYS A 70 -1.82 15.76 -19.39
N SER A 71 -1.89 17.09 -19.53
CA SER A 71 -2.88 17.92 -18.82
C SER A 71 -4.32 17.55 -19.19
N GLN A 72 -4.58 17.23 -20.47
CA GLN A 72 -5.89 16.77 -20.91
C GLN A 72 -6.25 15.40 -20.32
N LEU A 73 -5.29 14.47 -20.25
CA LEU A 73 -5.48 13.16 -19.63
C LEU A 73 -5.80 13.30 -18.15
N LEU A 74 -5.00 14.05 -17.39
CA LEU A 74 -5.25 14.31 -15.96
C LEU A 74 -6.63 14.94 -15.74
N LYS A 75 -7.06 15.87 -16.59
CA LYS A 75 -8.39 16.47 -16.52
C LYS A 75 -9.51 15.46 -16.83
N LYS A 76 -9.34 14.63 -17.86
CA LYS A 76 -10.32 13.61 -18.27
C LYS A 76 -10.45 12.49 -17.24
N THR A 77 -9.35 12.08 -16.62
CA THR A 77 -9.33 11.03 -15.59
C THR A 77 -9.55 11.58 -14.19
N HIS A 78 -9.76 12.89 -14.03
CA HIS A 78 -9.86 13.58 -12.74
C HIS A 78 -8.69 13.28 -11.78
N CYS A 79 -7.53 12.90 -12.32
CA CYS A 79 -6.33 12.60 -11.56
C CYS A 79 -5.55 13.88 -11.26
N LYS A 80 -4.76 13.83 -10.19
CA LYS A 80 -3.80 14.88 -9.83
C LYS A 80 -2.44 14.25 -9.63
N GLU A 81 -1.40 15.04 -9.84
CA GLU A 81 -0.02 14.60 -9.66
C GLU A 81 0.72 15.45 -8.64
N LYS A 82 1.71 14.84 -8.01
CA LYS A 82 2.68 15.49 -7.12
C LYS A 82 4.08 15.27 -7.70
N MET A 83 4.81 16.37 -7.86
CA MET A 83 6.22 16.33 -8.22
C MET A 83 7.07 16.41 -6.96
N SER A 84 8.13 15.60 -6.91
CA SER A 84 9.13 15.62 -5.84
C SER A 84 10.52 15.36 -6.43
N VAL A 85 11.54 15.44 -5.59
CA VAL A 85 12.93 15.11 -5.95
C VAL A 85 13.38 13.99 -5.03
N SER A 86 13.98 12.95 -5.58
CA SER A 86 14.52 11.83 -4.83
C SER A 86 15.75 12.25 -4.01
N ILE A 87 16.16 11.41 -3.07
CA ILE A 87 17.41 11.62 -2.31
C ILE A 87 18.66 11.66 -3.20
N MET A 88 18.60 11.02 -4.38
CA MET A 88 19.66 11.02 -5.38
C MET A 88 19.56 12.20 -6.37
N GLY A 89 18.62 13.12 -6.17
CA GLY A 89 18.42 14.29 -7.03
C GLY A 89 17.58 14.03 -8.27
N ASN A 90 16.96 12.86 -8.41
CA ASN A 90 16.13 12.53 -9.57
C ASN A 90 14.72 13.13 -9.44
N PRO A 91 14.18 13.78 -10.48
CA PRO A 91 12.79 14.24 -10.47
C PRO A 91 11.84 13.04 -10.49
N ILE A 92 10.87 13.04 -9.56
CA ILE A 92 9.83 12.03 -9.47
C ILE A 92 8.47 12.70 -9.68
N THR A 93 7.59 12.00 -10.40
CA THR A 93 6.19 12.37 -10.53
C THR A 93 5.33 11.19 -10.11
N THR A 94 4.42 11.43 -9.16
CA THR A 94 3.47 10.45 -8.66
C THR A 94 2.05 10.95 -8.90
N VAL A 95 1.12 10.06 -9.21
CA VAL A 95 -0.32 10.34 -9.14
C VAL A 95 -0.73 10.29 -7.67
N ILE A 96 -1.52 11.28 -7.22
CA ILE A 96 -2.00 11.37 -5.84
C ILE A 96 -2.89 10.16 -5.53
N ILE A 97 -2.45 9.33 -4.58
CA ILE A 97 -3.08 8.06 -4.20
C ILE A 97 -4.47 8.29 -3.66
N GLN A 98 -4.67 9.32 -2.83
CA GLN A 98 -5.99 9.67 -2.31
C GLN A 98 -7.01 9.85 -3.45
N VAL A 99 -6.63 10.50 -4.55
CA VAL A 99 -7.51 10.72 -5.70
C VAL A 99 -7.85 9.40 -6.39
N LEU A 100 -6.85 8.53 -6.60
CA LEU A 100 -7.05 7.20 -7.18
C LEU A 100 -8.02 6.34 -6.35
N LEU A 101 -7.86 6.36 -5.02
CA LEU A 101 -8.71 5.59 -4.12
C LEU A 101 -10.12 6.15 -4.02
N THR A 102 -10.29 7.48 -4.01
CA THR A 102 -11.62 8.12 -4.06
C THR A 102 -12.37 7.74 -5.34
N GLN A 103 -11.68 7.64 -6.48
CA GLN A 103 -12.28 7.18 -7.73
C GLN A 103 -12.60 5.69 -7.74
N CYS A 104 -11.99 4.90 -6.85
CA CYS A 104 -12.30 3.48 -6.67
C CYS A 104 -13.42 3.24 -5.65
N SER A 105 -14.00 4.29 -5.05
CA SER A 105 -15.04 4.21 -4.03
C SER A 105 -16.30 3.44 -4.47
N HIS A 106 -16.66 3.48 -5.77
CA HIS A 106 -17.75 2.65 -6.32
C HIS A 106 -17.41 1.15 -6.35
N LYS A 107 -16.12 0.79 -6.49
CA LYS A 107 -15.64 -0.60 -6.43
C LYS A 107 -15.63 -1.10 -4.98
N VAL A 108 -15.21 -0.23 -4.06
CA VAL A 108 -15.29 -0.41 -2.60
C VAL A 108 -16.74 -0.72 -2.16
N ALA A 109 -17.72 -0.04 -2.77
CA ALA A 109 -19.15 -0.19 -2.49
C ALA A 109 -19.80 -1.49 -3.02
N ARG A 110 -19.32 -2.07 -4.13
CA ARG A 110 -20.01 -3.16 -4.86
C ARG A 110 -19.83 -4.60 -4.33
N GLY A 111 -19.44 -4.78 -3.07
CA GLY A 111 -19.52 -6.10 -2.41
C GLY A 111 -18.19 -6.65 -1.91
N GLY A 112 -17.80 -6.22 -0.70
CA GLY A 112 -16.76 -6.89 0.09
C GLY A 112 -15.30 -6.56 -0.28
N LEU A 113 -15.06 -5.52 -1.09
CA LEU A 113 -13.72 -5.12 -1.56
C LEU A 113 -13.03 -4.10 -0.66
N ALA A 114 -13.79 -3.28 0.06
CA ALA A 114 -13.37 -2.62 1.28
C ALA A 114 -14.25 -3.16 2.40
N SER A 115 -13.67 -3.95 3.29
CA SER A 115 -14.46 -4.68 4.27
C SER A 115 -15.05 -3.68 5.27
N LYS A 116 -16.38 -3.71 5.49
CA LYS A 116 -16.97 -3.15 6.72
C LYS A 116 -16.32 -3.81 7.95
N SER A 117 -15.97 -5.09 7.83
CA SER A 117 -15.12 -5.88 8.74
C SER A 117 -14.60 -7.13 8.01
N LEU A 118 -13.50 -7.71 8.50
CA LEU A 118 -12.64 -8.67 7.80
C LEU A 118 -13.37 -10.01 7.55
N ASN A 119 -13.20 -10.64 6.38
CA ASN A 119 -13.87 -11.92 6.13
C ASN A 119 -13.07 -13.09 6.73
N PHE A 120 -13.67 -13.85 7.64
CA PHE A 120 -13.14 -15.14 8.11
C PHE A 120 -13.66 -16.26 7.21
N PHE A 121 -12.76 -16.99 6.58
CA PHE A 121 -13.10 -18.18 5.79
C PHE A 121 -12.36 -19.40 6.34
N SER A 122 -13.07 -20.52 6.44
CA SER A 122 -12.56 -21.83 6.89
C SER A 122 -12.39 -22.83 5.73
N GLY A 123 -12.28 -22.35 4.50
CA GLY A 123 -12.12 -23.16 3.28
C GLY A 123 -10.88 -22.74 2.47
N ASP A 124 -10.79 -23.21 1.23
CA ASP A 124 -9.65 -22.91 0.35
C ASP A 124 -9.48 -21.41 0.13
N ILE A 125 -8.27 -20.92 0.35
CA ILE A 125 -7.90 -19.51 0.18
C ILE A 125 -7.67 -19.25 -1.29
N TYR A 126 -8.51 -18.41 -1.90
CA TYR A 126 -8.38 -18.01 -3.31
C TYR A 126 -8.20 -16.50 -3.49
N LYS A 127 -8.33 -15.69 -2.44
CA LYS A 127 -8.11 -14.23 -2.48
C LYS A 127 -7.48 -13.71 -1.19
N PHE A 128 -6.75 -12.59 -1.25
CA PHE A 128 -6.00 -12.07 -0.10
C PHE A 128 -6.89 -11.70 1.10
N SER A 129 -8.15 -11.32 0.88
CA SER A 129 -9.11 -11.02 1.95
C SER A 129 -9.50 -12.23 2.82
N GLN A 130 -9.06 -13.43 2.46
CA GLN A 130 -9.21 -14.67 3.24
C GLN A 130 -7.92 -15.06 3.97
N SER A 131 -6.83 -14.33 3.78
CA SER A 131 -5.54 -14.65 4.40
C SER A 131 -5.51 -14.30 5.89
N ALA A 132 -4.72 -15.03 6.67
CA ALA A 132 -4.44 -14.69 8.06
C ALA A 132 -3.85 -13.27 8.20
N LYS A 133 -3.04 -12.84 7.21
CA LYS A 133 -2.45 -11.50 7.18
C LYS A 133 -3.52 -10.42 7.21
N TRP A 134 -4.53 -10.57 6.36
CA TRP A 134 -5.68 -9.69 6.31
C TRP A 134 -6.50 -9.73 7.60
N LEU A 135 -6.75 -10.93 8.12
CA LEU A 135 -7.65 -11.16 9.24
C LEU A 135 -7.10 -10.65 10.58
N HIS A 136 -5.82 -10.91 10.89
CA HIS A 136 -5.31 -10.64 12.23
C HIS A 136 -3.81 -10.38 12.38
N GLN A 137 -3.01 -10.39 11.30
CA GLN A 137 -1.56 -10.14 11.44
C GLN A 137 -1.17 -8.67 11.19
N HIS A 138 -2.14 -7.78 11.03
CA HIS A 138 -1.87 -6.35 11.10
C HIS A 138 -1.63 -5.92 12.55
N PRO A 139 -0.62 -5.07 12.80
CA PRO A 139 -0.39 -4.52 14.12
C PRO A 139 -1.60 -3.67 14.57
N ARG A 140 -1.70 -3.44 15.88
CA ARG A 140 -2.87 -2.83 16.53
C ARG A 140 -3.19 -1.44 15.99
N ASP A 141 -2.18 -0.61 15.77
CA ASP A 141 -2.25 0.75 15.23
C ASP A 141 -2.83 0.80 13.81
N LEU A 142 -2.62 -0.25 13.01
CA LEU A 142 -3.16 -0.36 11.66
C LEU A 142 -4.54 -1.03 11.59
N ARG A 143 -5.12 -1.47 12.72
CA ARG A 143 -6.46 -2.07 12.79
C ARG A 143 -7.50 -1.02 13.18
N VAL A 144 -8.19 -0.47 12.20
CA VAL A 144 -9.21 0.59 12.38
C VAL A 144 -10.63 0.06 12.38
N GLN A 145 -10.80 -1.16 12.89
CA GLN A 145 -12.05 -1.91 12.75
C GLN A 145 -13.15 -1.31 13.63
N MET A 146 -14.30 -1.09 13.01
CA MET A 146 -15.53 -0.70 13.68
C MET A 146 -16.73 -1.38 13.02
N ILE A 147 -17.81 -1.54 13.77
CA ILE A 147 -19.11 -2.02 13.26
C ILE A 147 -20.25 -1.13 13.73
N ASN A 148 -21.31 -1.08 12.93
CA ASN A 148 -22.59 -0.52 13.36
C ASN A 148 -23.56 -1.66 13.71
N VAL A 149 -24.20 -1.57 14.86
CA VAL A 149 -25.29 -2.44 15.29
C VAL A 149 -26.47 -1.53 15.60
N GLY A 150 -27.45 -1.50 14.69
CA GLY A 150 -28.48 -0.45 14.69
C GLY A 150 -27.87 0.92 14.39
N ASP A 151 -28.17 1.90 15.23
CA ASP A 151 -27.67 3.27 15.20
C ASP A 151 -26.38 3.47 16.02
N LYS A 152 -25.84 2.40 16.61
CA LYS A 152 -24.70 2.47 17.53
C LYS A 152 -23.43 1.91 16.89
N SER A 153 -22.33 2.64 17.05
CA SER A 153 -21.01 2.25 16.55
C SER A 153 -20.13 1.67 17.66
N TYR A 154 -19.49 0.54 17.37
CA TYR A 154 -18.58 -0.18 18.25
C TYR A 154 -17.20 -0.25 17.59
N TYR A 155 -16.16 -0.02 18.38
CA TYR A 155 -14.77 0.03 17.93
C TYR A 155 -13.96 -0.99 18.68
N ILE A 156 -12.94 -1.56 18.04
CA ILE A 156 -12.00 -2.42 18.76
C ILE A 156 -11.29 -1.63 19.86
N TYR A 157 -10.93 -2.33 20.94
CA TYR A 157 -10.31 -1.77 22.14
C TYR A 157 -11.17 -0.76 22.92
N GLU A 158 -12.46 -0.60 22.59
CA GLU A 158 -13.41 0.14 23.43
C GLU A 158 -14.32 -0.81 24.21
N PRO A 159 -14.54 -0.61 25.52
CA PRO A 159 -15.52 -1.39 26.27
C PRO A 159 -16.92 -1.35 25.62
N ALA A 160 -17.61 -2.48 25.63
CA ALA A 160 -18.96 -2.62 25.11
C ALA A 160 -19.81 -3.47 26.07
N GLN A 161 -21.00 -3.00 26.40
CA GLN A 161 -21.96 -3.77 27.19
C GLN A 161 -22.78 -4.67 26.24
N LEU A 162 -22.86 -5.95 26.58
CA LEU A 162 -23.69 -6.94 25.92
C LEU A 162 -25.14 -6.91 26.45
N LYS A 163 -26.06 -7.56 25.74
CA LYS A 163 -27.46 -7.70 26.12
C LYS A 163 -27.67 -8.43 27.45
N ASP A 164 -26.76 -9.31 27.83
CA ASP A 164 -26.76 -10.03 29.11
C ASP A 164 -26.25 -9.17 30.29
N GLY A 165 -25.83 -7.93 30.02
CA GLY A 165 -25.31 -6.98 31.00
C GLY A 165 -23.80 -7.01 31.19
N ASN A 166 -23.10 -8.05 30.70
CA ASN A 166 -21.65 -8.16 30.81
C ASN A 166 -20.95 -7.07 29.99
N VAL A 167 -19.81 -6.58 30.48
CA VAL A 167 -18.95 -5.63 29.77
C VAL A 167 -17.73 -6.37 29.25
N VAL A 168 -17.49 -6.26 27.95
CA VAL A 168 -16.39 -6.91 27.23
C VAL A 168 -15.63 -5.88 26.40
N VAL A 169 -14.45 -6.24 25.90
CA VAL A 169 -13.69 -5.42 24.96
C VAL A 169 -13.54 -6.20 23.64
N PRO A 170 -14.07 -5.71 22.51
CA PRO A 170 -13.85 -6.34 21.21
C PRO A 170 -12.42 -6.08 20.71
N ILE A 171 -11.78 -7.13 20.22
CA ILE A 171 -10.40 -7.10 19.71
C ILE A 171 -10.36 -7.31 18.19
N TYR A 172 -11.31 -8.07 17.66
CA TYR A 172 -11.47 -8.29 16.21
C TYR A 172 -12.94 -8.32 15.83
N PHE A 173 -13.28 -7.74 14.68
CA PHE A 173 -14.56 -7.91 14.01
C PHE A 173 -14.36 -8.64 12.69
N TYR A 174 -15.20 -9.64 12.43
CA TYR A 174 -15.09 -10.45 11.23
C TYR A 174 -16.41 -11.07 10.79
N ILE A 175 -16.51 -11.38 9.51
CA ILE A 175 -17.66 -12.04 8.90
C ILE A 175 -17.38 -13.53 8.77
N LYS A 176 -18.25 -14.38 9.32
CA LYS A 176 -18.19 -15.84 9.20
C LYS A 176 -19.55 -16.33 8.73
N GLY A 177 -19.60 -17.00 7.57
CA GLY A 177 -20.87 -17.45 6.98
C GLY A 177 -21.85 -16.31 6.65
N GLY A 178 -21.35 -15.11 6.33
CA GLY A 178 -22.19 -13.94 6.06
C GLY A 178 -22.69 -13.19 7.31
N ILE A 179 -22.42 -13.73 8.51
CA ILE A 179 -22.82 -13.14 9.79
C ILE A 179 -21.63 -12.42 10.41
N MET A 180 -21.88 -11.25 11.01
CA MET A 180 -20.85 -10.49 11.71
C MET A 180 -20.62 -11.02 13.13
N PHE A 181 -19.38 -11.33 13.44
CA PHE A 181 -18.91 -11.79 14.75
C PHE A 181 -17.86 -10.84 15.31
N ALA A 182 -17.68 -10.92 16.63
CA ALA A 182 -16.58 -10.29 17.34
C ALA A 182 -15.81 -11.33 18.16
N LYS A 183 -14.47 -11.22 18.17
CA LYS A 183 -13.64 -11.78 19.24
C LYS A 183 -13.56 -10.76 20.36
N VAL A 184 -13.97 -11.13 21.56
CA VAL A 184 -14.01 -10.24 22.72
C VAL A 184 -13.25 -10.85 23.90
N CYS A 185 -12.59 -10.01 24.69
CA CYS A 185 -12.06 -10.39 25.99
C CYS A 185 -12.89 -9.77 27.12
N LYS A 186 -12.77 -10.35 28.33
CA LYS A 186 -13.42 -9.83 29.53
C LYS A 186 -12.72 -8.56 30.00
N LEU A 187 -13.50 -7.54 30.40
CA LEU A 187 -12.97 -6.36 31.06
C LEU A 187 -12.74 -6.65 32.55
N ASN A 188 -11.50 -6.45 33.02
CA ASN A 188 -11.19 -6.46 34.44
C ASN A 188 -11.43 -5.06 35.01
N VAL A 189 -12.18 -4.96 36.10
CA VAL A 189 -12.52 -3.68 36.75
C VAL A 189 -12.06 -3.73 38.19
N PHE A 190 -11.19 -2.80 38.57
CA PHE A 190 -10.67 -2.63 39.92
C PHE A 190 -11.21 -1.32 40.49
N VAL A 191 -11.90 -1.38 41.63
CA VAL A 191 -12.46 -0.19 42.28
C VAL A 191 -11.35 0.45 43.11
N LEU A 192 -10.94 1.67 42.74
CA LEU A 192 -9.94 2.45 43.48
C LEU A 192 -10.60 3.28 44.58
N SER A 193 -11.78 3.84 44.28
CA SER A 193 -12.60 4.58 45.23
C SER A 193 -14.09 4.51 44.83
N SER A 194 -14.98 5.13 45.60
CA SER A 194 -16.40 5.21 45.25
C SER A 194 -16.64 5.87 43.88
N SER A 195 -15.79 6.83 43.49
CA SER A 195 -15.90 7.58 42.24
C SER A 195 -14.99 7.09 41.11
N GLU A 196 -14.01 6.23 41.39
CA GLU A 196 -12.93 5.92 40.45
C GLU A 196 -12.69 4.43 40.31
N VAL A 197 -12.52 3.98 39.06
CA VAL A 197 -12.21 2.59 38.72
C VAL A 197 -11.03 2.55 37.77
N GLN A 198 -10.19 1.54 37.91
CA GLN A 198 -9.21 1.16 36.90
C GLN A 198 -9.77 0.02 36.08
N ILE A 199 -9.70 0.13 34.76
CA ILE A 199 -10.12 -0.95 33.86
C ILE A 199 -8.91 -1.50 33.10
N SER A 200 -8.86 -2.81 32.92
CA SER A 200 -7.79 -3.47 32.20
C SER A 200 -8.23 -4.69 31.40
N ILE A 201 -7.41 -5.05 30.42
CA ILE A 201 -7.47 -6.32 29.67
C ILE A 201 -6.11 -7.01 29.76
N PHE A 202 -6.09 -8.32 29.55
CA PHE A 202 -4.85 -9.07 29.33
C PHE A 202 -4.28 -8.69 27.96
N GLY A 203 -2.96 -8.66 27.81
CA GLY A 203 -2.32 -8.53 26.50
C GLY A 203 -2.19 -9.87 25.77
N ASP A 204 -1.36 -9.91 24.73
CA ASP A 204 -1.12 -11.09 23.88
C ASP A 204 -2.41 -11.69 23.27
N LEU A 205 -3.35 -10.81 22.91
CA LEU A 205 -4.66 -11.16 22.37
C LEU A 205 -4.60 -11.44 20.86
N ASP A 206 -3.81 -12.44 20.48
CA ASP A 206 -3.84 -13.00 19.13
C ASP A 206 -5.23 -13.58 18.80
N PHE A 207 -5.61 -13.61 17.52
CA PHE A 207 -6.96 -14.00 17.09
C PHE A 207 -7.45 -15.37 17.60
N TYR A 208 -6.51 -16.31 17.79
CA TYR A 208 -6.77 -17.67 18.28
C TYR A 208 -6.49 -17.85 19.78
N ALA A 209 -6.21 -16.78 20.52
CA ALA A 209 -6.00 -16.83 21.96
C ALA A 209 -7.24 -17.41 22.66
N SER A 210 -7.03 -18.31 23.62
CA SER A 210 -8.09 -18.96 24.39
C SER A 210 -8.92 -17.98 25.22
N ASP A 211 -8.35 -16.83 25.57
CA ASP A 211 -9.01 -15.77 26.35
C ASP A 211 -10.01 -14.95 25.52
N LEU A 212 -10.03 -15.14 24.19
CA LEU A 212 -10.98 -14.48 23.29
C LEU A 212 -12.22 -15.34 23.08
N LYS A 213 -13.37 -14.84 23.53
CA LYS A 213 -14.68 -15.42 23.26
C LYS A 213 -15.22 -14.92 21.92
N GLU A 214 -15.78 -15.82 21.13
CA GLU A 214 -16.56 -15.49 19.94
C GLU A 214 -18.01 -15.17 20.32
N ILE A 215 -18.53 -14.02 19.87
CA ILE A 215 -19.93 -13.61 20.04
C ILE A 215 -20.47 -13.06 18.71
N MET A 216 -21.80 -13.08 18.55
CA MET A 216 -22.42 -12.39 17.41
C MET A 216 -22.42 -10.88 17.67
N ALA A 217 -22.16 -10.07 16.64
CA ALA A 217 -22.17 -8.62 16.76
C ALA A 217 -23.53 -8.07 17.26
N GLN A 218 -24.62 -8.74 16.92
CA GLN A 218 -25.96 -8.35 17.38
C GLN A 218 -26.15 -8.44 18.92
N ASP A 219 -25.23 -9.07 19.65
CA ASP A 219 -25.31 -9.22 21.11
C ASP A 219 -24.83 -7.95 21.84
N PHE A 220 -24.21 -7.00 21.13
CA PHE A 220 -23.88 -5.70 21.68
C PHE A 220 -25.15 -4.87 21.98
N LEU A 221 -25.14 -4.15 23.10
CA LEU A 221 -26.26 -3.33 23.57
C LEU A 221 -25.88 -1.85 23.76
N LYS A 222 -24.74 -1.57 24.41
CA LYS A 222 -24.26 -0.19 24.61
C LYS A 222 -22.78 -0.05 24.26
N PRO A 223 -22.39 0.90 23.38
CA PRO A 223 -21.00 1.25 23.15
C PRO A 223 -20.43 1.95 24.38
N TYR A 224 -19.10 2.03 24.46
CA TYR A 224 -18.36 2.64 25.57
C TYR A 224 -18.95 3.96 26.08
N ILE A 225 -19.27 4.86 25.15
CA ILE A 225 -19.81 6.20 25.42
C ILE A 225 -21.17 6.20 26.15
N GLU A 226 -21.88 5.07 26.18
CA GLU A 226 -23.19 4.92 26.82
C GLU A 226 -23.15 4.03 28.08
N ILE A 227 -22.01 3.41 28.39
CA ILE A 227 -21.92 2.50 29.54
C ILE A 227 -21.99 3.30 30.83
N LYS A 228 -22.94 2.94 31.69
CA LYS A 228 -23.11 3.53 33.02
C LYS A 228 -22.78 2.49 34.09
N ALA A 229 -22.12 2.94 35.16
CA ALA A 229 -21.94 2.17 36.38
C ALA A 229 -23.25 2.12 37.19
N HIS A 230 -23.26 1.32 38.27
CA HIS A 230 -24.44 1.17 39.13
C HIS A 230 -24.91 2.47 39.78
N ASP A 231 -24.01 3.44 39.98
CA ASP A 231 -24.32 4.78 40.50
C ASP A 231 -24.89 5.74 39.44
N GLY A 232 -25.07 5.27 38.19
CA GLY A 232 -25.59 6.04 37.08
C GLY A 232 -24.57 6.92 36.34
N ARG A 233 -23.32 7.02 36.84
CA ARG A 233 -22.24 7.78 36.18
C ARG A 233 -21.68 6.99 35.00
N LEU A 234 -21.13 7.69 34.00
CA LEU A 234 -20.52 7.05 32.84
C LEU A 234 -19.24 6.32 33.25
N LEU A 235 -19.00 5.15 32.64
CA LEU A 235 -17.75 4.43 32.81
C LEU A 235 -16.55 5.32 32.43
N ALA A 236 -16.70 6.11 31.37
CA ALA A 236 -15.68 7.03 30.87
C ALA A 236 -15.18 8.02 31.93
N ASP A 237 -16.09 8.55 32.74
CA ASP A 237 -15.74 9.47 33.83
C ASP A 237 -14.98 8.73 34.95
N LYS A 238 -15.43 7.51 35.29
CA LYS A 238 -14.86 6.73 36.40
C LYS A 238 -13.48 6.16 36.07
N CYS A 239 -13.22 5.81 34.80
CA CYS A 239 -11.94 5.26 34.35
C CYS A 239 -11.00 6.31 33.74
N ARG A 240 -11.38 7.60 33.80
CA ARG A 240 -10.63 8.72 33.22
C ARG A 240 -10.20 8.48 31.78
N ASN A 241 -11.04 7.77 31.01
CA ASN A 241 -10.75 7.43 29.62
C ASN A 241 -9.45 6.62 29.38
N ILE A 242 -9.05 5.78 30.34
CA ILE A 242 -7.86 4.93 30.21
C ILE A 242 -8.26 3.46 30.37
N LEU A 243 -7.81 2.63 29.42
CA LEU A 243 -7.82 1.17 29.50
C LEU A 243 -6.38 0.67 29.56
N LEU A 244 -6.06 -0.20 30.52
CA LEU A 244 -4.71 -0.78 30.63
C LEU A 244 -4.62 -2.13 29.92
N GLU A 245 -3.58 -2.31 29.11
CA GLU A 245 -3.20 -3.60 28.48
C GLU A 245 -1.76 -3.90 28.90
N ASN A 246 -1.54 -4.95 29.71
CA ASN A 246 -0.20 -5.28 30.24
C ASN A 246 0.57 -4.09 30.89
N SER A 247 -0.15 -3.15 31.49
CA SER A 247 0.36 -1.89 32.08
C SER A 247 0.67 -0.77 31.09
N GLU A 248 0.40 -0.94 29.79
CA GLU A 248 0.39 0.14 28.81
C GLU A 248 -0.97 0.81 28.75
N GLU A 249 -1.00 2.14 28.63
CA GLU A 249 -2.22 2.93 28.56
C GLU A 249 -2.80 2.95 27.14
N ILE A 250 -4.10 2.67 27.06
CA ILE A 250 -4.93 2.83 25.87
C ILE A 250 -5.91 3.96 26.15
N HIS A 251 -5.78 5.05 25.41
CA HIS A 251 -6.71 6.16 25.51
C HIS A 251 -8.07 5.83 24.88
N LEU A 252 -9.13 6.23 25.58
CA LEU A 252 -10.52 6.10 25.17
C LEU A 252 -11.19 7.47 24.97
N PRO A 253 -12.25 7.57 24.16
CA PRO A 253 -12.62 6.59 23.15
C PRO A 253 -11.50 6.41 22.12
N ASN A 254 -11.61 5.37 21.31
CA ASN A 254 -10.67 5.08 20.23
C ASN A 254 -10.51 6.32 19.33
N GLU A 255 -9.28 6.72 19.01
CA GLU A 255 -9.01 7.90 18.18
C GLU A 255 -9.75 7.88 16.84
N TRP A 256 -9.95 6.69 16.27
CA TRP A 256 -10.69 6.53 15.02
C TRP A 256 -12.17 6.84 15.17
N ARG A 257 -12.76 6.69 16.36
CA ARG A 257 -14.12 7.19 16.64
C ARG A 257 -14.18 8.71 16.48
N ILE A 258 -13.16 9.41 16.98
CA ILE A 258 -13.08 10.88 16.89
C ILE A 258 -12.89 11.31 15.44
N LYS A 259 -11.95 10.67 14.72
CA LYS A 259 -11.67 10.96 13.30
C LYS A 259 -12.88 10.68 12.41
N ALA A 260 -13.63 9.61 12.68
CA ALA A 260 -14.77 9.21 11.86
C ALA A 260 -16.05 9.99 12.16
N GLN A 261 -16.15 10.71 13.29
CA GLN A 261 -17.30 11.58 13.60
C GLN A 261 -18.66 10.86 13.47
N GLY A 262 -18.71 9.58 13.88
CA GLY A 262 -19.92 8.75 13.78
C GLY A 262 -20.17 8.12 12.40
N LYS A 263 -19.30 8.35 11.41
CA LYS A 263 -19.36 7.70 10.10
C LYS A 263 -18.66 6.35 10.09
N MET A 264 -19.04 5.50 9.13
CA MET A 264 -18.40 4.21 8.92
C MET A 264 -16.94 4.40 8.49
N ILE A 265 -16.07 3.53 9.01
CA ILE A 265 -14.68 3.45 8.53
C ILE A 265 -14.55 2.33 7.50
N ARG A 266 -13.93 2.63 6.36
CA ARG A 266 -13.57 1.67 5.32
C ARG A 266 -12.07 1.42 5.32
N HIS A 267 -11.69 0.26 5.83
CA HIS A 267 -10.31 -0.21 5.74
C HIS A 267 -10.03 -0.77 4.33
N ILE A 268 -9.02 -0.23 3.65
CA ILE A 268 -8.63 -0.62 2.29
C ILE A 268 -7.19 -1.12 2.25
N PRO A 269 -6.99 -2.44 2.39
CA PRO A 269 -5.67 -3.03 2.18
C PRO A 269 -5.27 -2.99 0.69
N LEU A 270 -4.03 -2.59 0.43
CA LEU A 270 -3.46 -2.36 -0.91
C LEU A 270 -2.29 -3.31 -1.16
N ASN A 271 -2.22 -3.84 -2.37
CA ASN A 271 -1.04 -4.52 -2.87
C ASN A 271 -0.28 -3.52 -3.74
N ILE A 272 0.97 -3.22 -3.36
CA ILE A 272 1.89 -2.45 -4.20
C ILE A 272 2.62 -3.41 -5.11
N TYR A 273 2.86 -3.03 -6.35
CA TYR A 273 3.63 -3.79 -7.31
C TYR A 273 4.66 -2.89 -7.99
N SER A 274 5.85 -3.43 -8.22
CA SER A 274 6.85 -2.80 -9.08
C SER A 274 7.35 -3.78 -10.14
N ASP A 275 7.50 -3.27 -11.37
CA ASP A 275 8.04 -4.02 -12.50
C ASP A 275 8.95 -3.17 -13.38
N ASP A 276 9.83 -3.89 -14.07
CA ASP A 276 10.63 -3.41 -15.17
C ASP A 276 9.80 -3.46 -16.46
N THR A 277 9.26 -2.33 -16.86
CA THR A 277 8.57 -2.16 -18.13
C THR A 277 9.53 -1.62 -19.20
N SER A 278 9.22 -1.90 -20.46
CA SER A 278 9.99 -1.35 -21.58
C SER A 278 9.25 -0.15 -22.16
N GLY A 279 9.95 0.96 -22.35
CA GLY A 279 9.47 2.08 -23.17
C GLY A 279 9.57 1.83 -24.68
N ASN A 280 9.97 0.63 -25.10
CA ASN A 280 10.13 0.22 -26.51
C ASN A 280 9.75 -1.26 -26.72
N LEU A 281 9.81 -1.78 -27.94
CA LEU A 281 9.59 -3.22 -28.22
C LEU A 281 10.56 -4.16 -27.45
N SER A 282 11.72 -3.65 -26.99
CA SER A 282 12.72 -4.42 -26.21
C SER A 282 13.08 -3.75 -24.88
N LYS A 283 13.13 -4.54 -23.79
CA LYS A 283 13.52 -4.09 -22.44
C LYS A 283 14.98 -3.59 -22.32
N GLN A 284 15.84 -3.88 -23.30
CA GLN A 284 17.29 -3.67 -23.18
C GLN A 284 17.74 -2.20 -23.19
N TRP A 285 17.02 -1.31 -23.89
CA TRP A 285 17.52 0.04 -24.19
C TRP A 285 16.75 1.19 -23.53
N ASN A 286 15.55 0.92 -23.01
CA ASN A 286 14.70 1.96 -22.42
C ASN A 286 13.86 1.41 -21.25
N LYS A 287 14.56 0.85 -20.26
CA LYS A 287 13.96 0.29 -19.06
C LYS A 287 13.29 1.40 -18.24
N HIS A 288 12.04 1.17 -17.87
CA HIS A 288 11.27 1.98 -16.94
C HIS A 288 10.92 1.14 -15.73
N ILE A 289 11.10 1.70 -14.54
CA ILE A 289 10.49 1.17 -13.34
C ILE A 289 9.11 1.79 -13.24
N SER A 290 8.10 0.98 -12.96
CA SER A 290 6.74 1.45 -12.67
C SER A 290 6.32 1.00 -11.26
N ILE A 291 5.49 1.82 -10.63
CA ILE A 291 4.78 1.50 -9.39
C ILE A 291 3.28 1.48 -9.69
N CYS A 292 2.65 0.36 -9.39
CA CYS A 292 1.21 0.15 -9.51
C CYS A 292 0.63 -0.33 -8.18
N MET A 293 -0.67 -0.16 -8.00
CA MET A 293 -1.41 -0.65 -6.85
C MET A 293 -2.68 -1.39 -7.27
N THR A 294 -3.09 -2.37 -6.47
CA THR A 294 -4.38 -3.03 -6.61
C THR A 294 -5.08 -3.12 -5.26
N LEU A 295 -6.41 -3.15 -5.28
CA LEU A 295 -7.19 -3.38 -4.06
C LEU A 295 -7.05 -4.86 -3.68
N SER A 296 -6.49 -5.12 -2.51
CA SER A 296 -6.19 -6.49 -2.06
C SER A 296 -7.47 -7.29 -1.80
N GLY A 297 -8.62 -6.63 -1.62
CA GLY A 297 -9.91 -7.28 -1.40
C GLY A 297 -10.45 -8.02 -2.63
N LEU A 298 -9.94 -7.68 -3.82
CA LEU A 298 -10.37 -8.26 -5.10
C LEU A 298 -10.03 -9.74 -5.17
N SER A 299 -10.94 -10.53 -5.77
CA SER A 299 -10.59 -11.89 -6.18
C SER A 299 -9.62 -11.84 -7.36
N PRO A 300 -8.83 -12.90 -7.61
CA PRO A 300 -7.92 -12.98 -8.76
C PRO A 300 -8.58 -12.65 -10.09
N LEU A 301 -9.85 -13.05 -10.27
CA LEU A 301 -10.64 -12.76 -11.47
C LEU A 301 -10.74 -11.25 -11.77
N TYR A 302 -10.85 -10.42 -10.73
CA TYR A 302 -10.95 -8.99 -10.87
C TYR A 302 -9.59 -8.30 -10.72
N SER A 303 -8.72 -8.73 -9.80
CA SER A 303 -7.42 -8.10 -9.58
C SER A 303 -6.52 -8.19 -10.81
N ASN A 304 -6.69 -9.23 -11.65
CA ASN A 304 -5.91 -9.42 -12.87
C ASN A 304 -6.44 -8.61 -14.07
N GLN A 305 -7.53 -7.86 -13.91
CA GLN A 305 -8.03 -6.98 -14.96
C GLN A 305 -7.29 -5.64 -14.92
N GLU A 306 -6.83 -5.16 -16.07
CA GLU A 306 -6.12 -3.87 -16.21
C GLU A 306 -6.90 -2.71 -15.56
N TYR A 307 -8.22 -2.72 -15.70
CA TYR A 307 -9.11 -1.73 -15.10
C TYR A 307 -8.98 -1.60 -13.56
N ASN A 308 -8.52 -2.65 -12.88
CA ASN A 308 -8.33 -2.67 -11.42
C ASN A 308 -6.90 -2.40 -10.97
N THR A 309 -5.99 -2.15 -11.93
CA THR A 309 -4.62 -1.73 -11.67
C THR A 309 -4.54 -0.21 -11.66
N MET A 310 -4.17 0.35 -10.52
CA MET A 310 -3.94 1.79 -10.35
C MET A 310 -2.47 2.09 -10.64
N PHE A 311 -2.20 2.77 -11.74
CA PHE A 311 -0.86 3.27 -12.05
C PHE A 311 -0.53 4.48 -11.17
N VAL A 312 0.61 4.46 -10.48
CA VAL A 312 1.02 5.50 -9.53
C VAL A 312 2.19 6.32 -10.06
N ALA A 313 3.25 5.66 -10.51
CA ALA A 313 4.47 6.34 -10.94
C ALA A 313 5.25 5.52 -11.95
N THR A 314 6.06 6.18 -12.76
CA THR A 314 7.09 5.54 -13.56
C THR A 314 8.30 6.44 -13.75
N SER A 315 9.48 5.84 -13.87
CA SER A 315 10.70 6.55 -14.23
C SER A 315 11.70 5.63 -14.92
N ASN A 316 12.48 6.18 -15.84
CA ASN A 316 13.63 5.53 -16.46
C ASN A 316 14.97 5.99 -15.86
N ILE A 317 14.93 6.91 -14.88
CA ILE A 317 16.11 7.46 -14.21
C ILE A 317 16.12 7.24 -12.69
N ALA A 318 14.97 6.88 -12.11
CA ALA A 318 14.83 6.60 -10.69
C ALA A 318 14.59 5.11 -10.46
N SER A 319 15.21 4.58 -9.42
CA SER A 319 15.05 3.21 -8.92
C SER A 319 13.67 2.95 -8.30
N ALA A 320 13.35 1.69 -8.01
CA ALA A 320 12.09 1.34 -7.38
C ALA A 320 11.97 1.94 -5.98
N LEU A 321 13.06 1.97 -5.22
CA LEU A 321 13.11 2.60 -3.90
C LEU A 321 12.87 4.12 -3.96
N GLU A 322 13.50 4.81 -4.93
CA GLU A 322 13.28 6.24 -5.12
C GLU A 322 11.82 6.55 -5.47
N LEU A 323 11.21 5.76 -6.36
CA LEU A 323 9.79 5.90 -6.70
C LEU A 323 8.86 5.57 -5.53
N CYS A 324 9.22 4.59 -4.69
CA CYS A 324 8.41 4.19 -3.54
C CYS A 324 8.43 5.25 -2.43
N ALA A 325 9.51 6.02 -2.26
CA ALA A 325 9.62 6.99 -1.16
C ALA A 325 8.41 7.96 -1.06
N PRO A 326 8.04 8.72 -2.11
CA PRO A 326 6.86 9.60 -2.05
C PRO A 326 5.53 8.84 -1.95
N VAL A 327 5.46 7.60 -2.46
CA VAL A 327 4.27 6.74 -2.38
C VAL A 327 4.03 6.32 -0.93
N ILE A 328 5.06 5.87 -0.23
CA ILE A 328 4.99 5.45 1.17
C ILE A 328 4.74 6.66 2.09
N GLU A 329 5.33 7.82 1.81
CA GLU A 329 5.05 9.08 2.54
C GLU A 329 3.55 9.43 2.50
N GLU A 330 2.93 9.37 1.32
CA GLU A 330 1.49 9.61 1.19
C GLU A 330 0.68 8.52 1.90
N LEU A 331 1.01 7.24 1.71
CA LEU A 331 0.29 6.14 2.35
C LEU A 331 0.37 6.18 3.88
N ASN A 332 1.52 6.53 4.46
CA ASN A 332 1.68 6.67 5.92
C ASN A 332 0.85 7.83 6.47
N THR A 333 0.75 8.92 5.70
CA THR A 333 -0.14 10.05 6.04
C THR A 333 -1.59 9.57 6.04
N LEU A 334 -2.02 8.90 4.95
CA LEU A 334 -3.38 8.41 4.81
C LEU A 334 -3.74 7.31 5.82
N SER A 335 -2.79 6.45 6.22
CA SER A 335 -3.03 5.42 7.24
C SER A 335 -3.15 6.03 8.64
N SER A 336 -2.60 7.23 8.86
CA SER A 336 -2.66 7.93 10.15
C SER A 336 -3.91 8.80 10.29
N THR A 337 -4.35 9.46 9.21
CA THR A 337 -5.47 10.41 9.25
C THR A 337 -6.76 9.86 8.63
N GLY A 338 -6.64 8.92 7.70
CA GLY A 338 -7.71 8.60 6.76
C GLY A 338 -8.03 9.75 5.79
N PHE A 339 -9.01 9.52 4.92
CA PHE A 339 -9.58 10.54 4.04
C PHE A 339 -11.07 10.28 3.78
N TRP A 340 -11.83 11.32 3.48
CA TRP A 340 -13.25 11.22 3.21
C TRP A 340 -13.53 10.78 1.77
N ALA A 341 -14.45 9.83 1.62
CA ALA A 341 -15.00 9.42 0.33
C ALA A 341 -16.47 9.05 0.46
N TYR A 342 -17.20 9.07 -0.65
CA TYR A 342 -18.60 8.69 -0.68
C TYR A 342 -18.76 7.19 -0.95
N ASP A 343 -19.53 6.49 -0.12
CA ASP A 343 -19.83 5.08 -0.30
C ASP A 343 -21.23 4.89 -0.88
N SER A 344 -21.30 4.57 -2.18
CA SER A 344 -22.58 4.40 -2.87
C SER A 344 -23.41 3.21 -2.39
N SER A 345 -22.84 2.26 -1.64
CA SER A 345 -23.59 1.15 -1.04
C SER A 345 -24.29 1.53 0.25
N LEU A 346 -23.72 2.50 0.98
CA LEU A 346 -24.29 3.04 2.20
C LEU A 346 -25.06 4.35 1.96
N ASN A 347 -24.90 4.95 0.79
CA ASN A 347 -25.47 6.24 0.43
C ASN A 347 -25.06 7.36 1.40
N GLU A 348 -23.81 7.33 1.88
CA GLU A 348 -23.26 8.33 2.80
C GLU A 348 -21.74 8.49 2.65
N ASP A 349 -21.20 9.56 3.22
CA ASP A 349 -19.77 9.75 3.38
C ASP A 349 -19.19 8.81 4.44
N VAL A 350 -18.03 8.24 4.13
CA VAL A 350 -17.28 7.32 4.97
C VAL A 350 -15.84 7.79 5.11
N LEU A 351 -15.21 7.42 6.24
CA LEU A 351 -13.78 7.63 6.43
C LEU A 351 -13.02 6.44 5.87
N VAL A 352 -12.17 6.66 4.89
CA VAL A 352 -11.35 5.61 4.28
C VAL A 352 -9.96 5.63 4.88
N MET A 353 -9.46 4.46 5.27
CA MET A 353 -8.08 4.27 5.73
C MET A 353 -7.41 3.21 4.85
N PRO A 354 -6.41 3.57 4.02
CA PRO A 354 -5.63 2.62 3.26
C PRO A 354 -4.45 2.07 4.07
N VAL A 355 -4.15 0.79 3.88
CA VAL A 355 -2.96 0.15 4.45
C VAL A 355 -2.25 -0.69 3.40
N VAL A 356 -0.93 -0.78 3.43
CA VAL A 356 -0.23 -1.73 2.57
C VAL A 356 -0.37 -3.13 3.15
N LEU A 357 -1.01 -4.03 2.40
CA LEU A 357 -1.08 -5.44 2.76
C LEU A 357 0.23 -6.15 2.41
N LEU A 358 0.75 -5.96 1.20
CA LEU A 358 2.00 -6.55 0.75
C LEU A 358 2.59 -5.80 -0.44
N PHE A 359 3.87 -6.06 -0.67
CA PHE A 359 4.61 -5.62 -1.84
C PHE A 359 4.87 -6.82 -2.76
N MET A 360 4.42 -6.72 -4.00
CA MET A 360 4.60 -7.72 -5.06
C MET A 360 5.76 -7.29 -5.95
N GLY A 361 6.57 -8.26 -6.35
CA GLY A 361 7.70 -8.07 -7.23
C GLY A 361 8.29 -9.43 -7.58
N ASP A 362 9.13 -9.45 -8.60
CA ASP A 362 9.97 -10.60 -8.87
C ASP A 362 11.14 -10.68 -7.89
N SER A 363 11.99 -11.70 -8.04
CA SER A 363 13.11 -11.91 -7.11
C SER A 363 14.11 -10.73 -7.06
N PRO A 364 14.51 -10.10 -8.18
CA PRO A 364 15.26 -8.85 -8.21
C PRO A 364 14.59 -7.69 -7.49
N ILE A 365 13.34 -7.37 -7.79
CA ILE A 365 12.64 -6.24 -7.16
C ILE A 365 12.49 -6.50 -5.65
N HIS A 366 12.14 -7.71 -5.23
CA HIS A 366 12.11 -8.04 -3.80
C HIS A 366 13.49 -7.91 -3.14
N ALA A 367 14.58 -8.20 -3.85
CA ALA A 367 15.93 -8.02 -3.33
C ALA A 367 16.24 -6.54 -3.10
N GLU A 368 15.93 -5.69 -4.08
CA GLU A 368 16.08 -4.23 -3.98
C GLU A 368 15.25 -3.65 -2.83
N ILE A 369 13.96 -3.95 -2.78
CA ILE A 369 13.02 -3.36 -1.80
C ILE A 369 13.32 -3.80 -0.36
N SER A 370 13.80 -5.03 -0.16
CA SER A 370 14.13 -5.55 1.17
C SER A 370 15.60 -5.39 1.56
N SER A 371 16.41 -4.71 0.73
CA SER A 371 17.87 -4.61 0.92
C SER A 371 18.53 -5.98 1.14
N SER A 372 18.02 -7.01 0.46
CA SER A 372 18.50 -8.39 0.57
C SER A 372 19.21 -8.84 -0.69
N MET A 373 20.07 -9.84 -0.56
CA MET A 373 20.74 -10.44 -1.71
C MET A 373 19.76 -11.24 -2.57
N HIS A 374 19.96 -11.24 -3.89
CA HIS A 374 19.16 -12.06 -4.79
C HIS A 374 19.21 -13.55 -4.38
N PRO A 375 18.07 -14.27 -4.31
CA PRO A 375 18.03 -15.64 -3.77
C PRO A 375 19.02 -16.61 -4.42
N ASN A 376 19.26 -16.46 -5.73
CA ASN A 376 20.20 -17.31 -6.45
C ASN A 376 21.65 -17.19 -5.92
N VAL A 377 22.09 -16.00 -5.51
CA VAL A 377 23.46 -15.78 -5.02
C VAL A 377 23.58 -15.81 -3.49
N SER A 378 22.47 -15.66 -2.76
CA SER A 378 22.45 -15.68 -1.30
C SER A 378 22.66 -17.09 -0.74
N LEU A 379 23.37 -17.19 0.39
CA LEU A 379 23.45 -18.39 1.24
C LEU A 379 22.22 -18.55 2.15
N GLN A 380 21.45 -17.47 2.33
CA GLN A 380 20.15 -17.45 2.99
C GLN A 380 19.12 -16.91 1.97
N PRO A 381 18.63 -17.77 1.05
CA PRO A 381 17.82 -17.33 -0.09
C PRO A 381 16.39 -16.93 0.29
N CYS A 382 15.87 -17.46 1.39
CA CYS A 382 14.54 -17.13 1.89
C CYS A 382 14.61 -15.89 2.78
N ARG A 383 13.70 -14.94 2.54
CA ARG A 383 13.58 -13.69 3.31
C ARG A 383 12.75 -13.82 4.59
N ILE A 384 12.18 -14.99 4.83
CA ILE A 384 11.28 -15.27 5.96
C ILE A 384 11.92 -16.24 6.95
N CYS A 385 12.63 -17.28 6.48
CA CYS A 385 13.22 -18.28 7.34
C CYS A 385 14.72 -18.03 7.60
N CYS A 386 15.23 -18.58 8.69
CA CYS A 386 16.66 -18.51 9.04
C CYS A 386 17.51 -19.64 8.43
N LEU A 387 16.99 -20.36 7.42
CA LEU A 387 17.73 -21.45 6.78
C LEU A 387 18.92 -20.91 5.98
N LYS A 388 20.11 -21.35 6.37
CA LYS A 388 21.39 -21.01 5.75
C LYS A 388 22.04 -22.25 5.13
N ALA A 389 22.67 -22.07 3.98
CA ALA A 389 23.63 -23.00 3.39
C ALA A 389 25.06 -22.53 3.66
N ASP A 390 26.03 -23.42 3.82
CA ASP A 390 27.44 -23.06 3.99
C ASP A 390 28.08 -22.71 2.64
N SER A 391 27.51 -23.23 1.54
CA SER A 391 27.94 -22.91 0.19
C SER A 391 26.78 -22.84 -0.82
N LYS A 392 27.00 -22.21 -1.98
CA LYS A 392 25.99 -22.18 -3.06
C LYS A 392 25.65 -23.60 -3.57
N LYS A 393 26.63 -24.51 -3.58
CA LYS A 393 26.46 -25.90 -4.05
C LYS A 393 25.54 -26.69 -3.11
N GLU A 394 25.61 -26.42 -1.81
CA GLU A 394 24.77 -27.10 -0.82
C GLU A 394 23.27 -26.84 -0.98
N LYS A 395 22.88 -25.69 -1.56
CA LYS A 395 21.45 -25.39 -1.81
C LYS A 395 20.76 -26.41 -2.70
N ALA A 396 21.51 -27.12 -3.54
CA ALA A 396 21.01 -28.19 -4.41
C ALA A 396 21.02 -29.58 -3.74
N THR A 397 21.52 -29.71 -2.51
CA THR A 397 21.56 -31.00 -1.81
C THR A 397 20.18 -31.39 -1.27
N ALA A 398 19.91 -32.69 -1.24
CA ALA A 398 18.67 -33.22 -0.68
C ALA A 398 18.46 -32.79 0.78
N ASN A 399 19.53 -32.70 1.58
CA ASN A 399 19.46 -32.24 2.96
C ASN A 399 18.95 -30.80 3.06
N TYR A 400 19.51 -29.89 2.26
CA TYR A 400 19.07 -28.50 2.23
C TYR A 400 17.62 -28.37 1.78
N VAL A 401 17.23 -29.08 0.71
CA VAL A 401 15.86 -29.05 0.18
C VAL A 401 14.87 -29.62 1.19
N GLN A 402 15.19 -30.74 1.85
CA GLN A 402 14.38 -31.32 2.93
C GLN A 402 14.16 -30.32 4.06
N ARG A 403 15.24 -29.66 4.51
CA ARG A 403 15.12 -28.60 5.51
C ARG A 403 14.25 -27.46 4.97
N PHE A 404 14.48 -26.97 3.75
CA PHE A 404 13.72 -25.87 3.17
C PHE A 404 12.21 -26.11 3.11
N ILE A 405 11.77 -27.34 2.80
CA ILE A 405 10.33 -27.72 2.83
C ILE A 405 9.82 -28.05 4.23
N GLY A 406 10.62 -27.83 5.27
CA GLY A 406 10.25 -28.03 6.67
C GLY A 406 10.30 -29.48 7.13
N HIS A 407 11.11 -30.34 6.52
CA HIS A 407 11.26 -31.74 6.89
C HIS A 407 12.64 -32.01 7.53
N ASN A 408 12.69 -32.93 8.50
CA ASN A 408 13.95 -33.45 9.02
C ASN A 408 14.52 -34.55 8.11
N SER A 409 15.71 -35.05 8.43
CA SER A 409 16.39 -36.12 7.68
C SER A 409 15.62 -37.44 7.60
N LYS A 410 14.59 -37.63 8.42
CA LYS A 410 13.70 -38.78 8.43
C LYS A 410 12.36 -38.51 7.72
N GLY A 411 12.18 -37.33 7.13
CA GLY A 411 10.96 -36.95 6.40
C GLY A 411 9.80 -36.46 7.27
N PHE A 412 9.98 -36.31 8.59
CA PHE A 412 8.95 -35.73 9.46
C PHE A 412 8.97 -34.20 9.42
N GLN A 413 7.80 -33.57 9.52
CA GLN A 413 7.70 -32.11 9.64
C GLN A 413 8.46 -31.60 10.87
N ALA A 414 9.42 -30.72 10.64
CA ALA A 414 10.17 -29.98 11.63
C ALA A 414 9.73 -28.51 11.59
N TYR A 415 8.86 -28.12 12.51
CA TYR A 415 8.29 -26.76 12.63
C TYR A 415 9.32 -25.64 12.94
N GLN A 416 10.60 -25.96 13.11
CA GLN A 416 11.60 -25.06 13.71
C GLN A 416 12.21 -24.01 12.77
N LEU A 417 11.89 -23.99 11.48
CA LEU A 417 12.56 -23.08 10.54
C LEU A 417 11.93 -21.69 10.43
N ILE A 418 10.73 -21.51 10.99
CA ILE A 418 10.04 -20.22 11.08
C ILE A 418 10.23 -19.65 12.49
N LYS A 419 11.47 -19.41 12.91
CA LYS A 419 11.68 -18.36 13.92
C LYS A 419 11.59 -17.04 13.17
N ARG A 420 10.45 -16.36 13.31
CA ARG A 420 10.28 -14.97 12.86
C ARG A 420 11.46 -14.17 13.40
N MET A 421 12.19 -13.46 12.54
CA MET A 421 12.92 -12.30 12.99
C MET A 421 11.83 -11.32 13.47
N ASN A 422 11.79 -11.07 14.77
CA ASN A 422 11.01 -9.98 15.35
C ASN A 422 11.63 -8.65 14.94
#